data_AF-A0A914IPL8-F1
#
_entry.id   AF-A0A914IPL8-F1
#
_cell.length_a   1.000
_cell.length_b   1.000
_cell.length_c   1.000
_cell.angle_alpha   90.00
_cell.angle_beta   90.00
_cell.angle_gamma   90.00
#
_symmetry.space_group_name_H-M   'P 1'
#
loop_
_entity.id
_entity.type
_entity.pdbx_description
1 polymer ?
#
loop_
_entity_poly.entity_id
_entity_poly.type
_entity_poly.pdbx_seq_one_letter_code
_entity_poly.pdbx_strand_id
1 'polypeptide(L)'
;MVNARPNLIDSVDQYIFIYDVLAEAVLCNIQPIAMHELKERSSMYRAKKDREKMELQDSHENKLLMMLTPMLKIGDCAGGHRMENRSKNRDVMVVPPDHARPYLQTLHGESKDYTYINAVEVDGFTRKSEYIVTEWPKQQTIDSFWTLIFDHSAHTVINLTNDPKSKVIVVHSSALDPFICRFIRTLSTQKASKTTDRLLWKF
;
A
#
# COMPACT_ATOMS: atom_id res chain seq x y z
N MET A 1 13.37 16.54 34.45
CA MET A 1 11.94 16.17 34.33
C MET A 1 11.52 15.13 35.36
N VAL A 2 12.32 14.08 35.60
CA VAL A 2 12.05 13.04 36.62
C VAL A 2 11.79 13.61 38.02
N ASN A 3 12.53 14.65 38.42
CA ASN A 3 12.34 15.31 39.71
C ASN A 3 11.05 16.15 39.82
N ALA A 4 10.42 16.49 38.68
CA ALA A 4 9.21 17.31 38.64
C ALA A 4 7.93 16.48 38.45
N ARG A 5 8.06 15.30 37.82
CA ARG A 5 6.97 14.31 37.66
C ARG A 5 7.57 12.91 37.78
N PRO A 6 7.42 12.26 38.95
CA PRO A 6 7.70 10.84 39.08
C PRO A 6 6.90 10.08 38.03
N ASN A 7 7.45 8.98 37.53
CA ASN A 7 6.79 8.12 36.57
C ASN A 7 6.45 8.79 35.21
N LEU A 8 7.37 9.62 34.70
CA LEU A 8 7.22 10.21 33.36
C LEU A 8 7.62 9.24 32.24
N ILE A 9 8.53 8.32 32.53
CA ILE A 9 8.96 7.22 31.66
C ILE A 9 9.00 5.98 32.55
N ASP A 10 8.09 5.06 32.30
CA ASP A 10 7.74 3.98 33.23
C ASP A 10 8.19 2.61 32.75
N SER A 11 8.68 2.52 31.51
CA SER A 11 9.21 1.28 30.96
C SER A 11 10.49 1.50 30.18
N VAL A 12 11.30 0.43 30.12
CA VAL A 12 12.47 0.37 29.26
C VAL A 12 12.07 0.56 27.80
N ASP A 13 10.92 0.02 27.38
CA ASP A 13 10.42 0.15 26.01
C ASP A 13 10.11 1.61 25.64
N GLN A 14 9.52 2.39 26.55
CA GLN A 14 9.30 3.81 26.35
C GLN A 14 10.63 4.57 26.22
N TYR A 15 11.62 4.21 27.05
CA TYR A 15 12.95 4.80 26.98
C TYR A 15 13.64 4.48 25.65
N ILE A 16 13.61 3.22 25.21
CA ILE A 16 14.14 2.78 23.92
C ILE A 16 13.44 3.54 22.78
N PHE A 17 12.10 3.59 22.80
CA PHE A 17 11.32 4.29 21.78
C PHE A 17 11.70 5.77 21.66
N ILE A 18 11.98 6.47 22.77
CA ILE A 18 12.44 7.87 22.72
C ILE A 18 13.79 7.97 21.98
N TYR A 19 14.73 7.06 22.25
CA TYR A 19 16.02 7.06 21.56
C TYR A 19 15.86 6.73 20.08
N ASP A 20 15.01 5.77 19.73
CA ASP A 20 14.73 5.40 18.35
C ASP A 20 14.13 6.58 17.56
N VAL A 21 13.13 7.26 18.13
CA VAL A 21 12.49 8.44 17.51
C VAL A 21 13.49 9.58 17.33
N LEU A 22 14.36 9.83 18.32
CA LEU A 22 15.39 10.88 18.21
C LEU A 22 16.44 10.52 17.16
N ALA A 23 16.89 9.26 17.14
CA ALA A 23 17.83 8.79 16.12
C ALA A 23 17.22 8.90 14.72
N GLU A 24 15.98 8.47 14.54
CA GLU A 24 15.24 8.60 13.28
C GLU A 24 15.10 10.08 12.85
N ALA A 25 14.71 10.97 13.76
CA ALA A 25 14.58 12.39 13.45
C ALA A 25 15.89 13.02 12.97
N VAL A 26 17.02 12.66 13.58
CA VAL A 26 18.36 13.13 13.17
C VAL A 26 18.78 12.52 11.83
N LEU A 27 18.51 11.23 11.61
CA LEU A 27 18.85 10.53 10.36
C LEU A 27 18.02 11.03 9.18
N CYS A 28 16.71 11.20 9.37
CA CYS A 28 15.79 11.67 8.35
C CYS A 28 16.04 13.12 7.98
N ASN A 29 16.42 13.96 8.97
CA ASN A 29 16.65 15.40 8.80
C ASN A 29 15.59 16.03 7.87
N ILE A 30 14.31 15.87 8.22
CA ILE A 30 13.20 16.20 7.34
C ILE A 30 13.28 17.68 6.94
N GLN A 31 13.43 17.93 5.64
CA GLN A 31 13.36 19.26 5.04
C GLN A 31 12.10 19.32 4.16
N PRO A 32 10.95 19.74 4.71
CA PRO A 32 9.71 19.81 3.93
C PRO A 32 9.88 20.79 2.77
N ILE A 33 9.53 20.35 1.57
CA ILE A 33 9.55 21.22 0.38
C ILE A 33 8.26 22.02 0.37
N ALA A 34 8.37 23.35 0.39
CA ALA A 34 7.19 24.20 0.30
C ALA A 34 6.58 24.13 -1.11
N MET A 35 5.26 24.29 -1.20
CA MET A 35 4.53 24.17 -2.47
C MET A 35 5.08 25.07 -3.60
N HIS A 36 5.60 26.25 -3.24
CA HIS A 36 6.16 27.19 -4.22
C HIS A 36 7.53 26.76 -4.76
N GLU A 37 8.28 25.94 -4.02
CA GLU A 37 9.61 25.43 -4.39
C GLU A 37 9.51 24.19 -5.30
N LEU A 38 8.38 23.47 -5.25
CA LEU A 38 8.18 22.23 -6.00
C LEU A 38 8.45 22.36 -7.50
N LYS A 39 8.09 23.51 -8.10
CA LYS A 39 8.29 23.74 -9.54
C LYS A 39 9.78 23.78 -9.90
N GLU A 40 10.56 24.52 -9.12
CA GLU A 40 12.00 24.64 -9.33
C GLU A 40 12.68 23.29 -9.10
N ARG A 41 12.34 22.62 -8.00
CA ARG A 41 12.83 21.29 -7.66
C ARG A 41 12.54 20.26 -8.76
N SER A 42 11.30 20.22 -9.25
CA SER A 42 10.89 19.31 -10.32
C SER A 42 11.62 19.59 -11.65
N SER A 43 12.02 20.84 -11.90
CA SER A 43 12.77 21.20 -13.10
C SER A 43 14.20 20.67 -13.08
N MET A 44 14.81 20.52 -11.89
CA MET A 44 16.17 19.97 -11.74
C MET A 44 16.24 18.52 -12.24
N TYR A 45 15.19 17.71 -12.01
CA TYR A 45 15.11 16.34 -12.53
C TYR A 45 15.10 16.25 -14.06
N ARG A 46 14.78 17.35 -14.77
CA ARG A 46 14.79 17.41 -16.25
C ARG A 46 16.10 17.98 -16.79
N ALA A 47 16.81 18.78 -15.99
CA ALA A 47 18.00 19.47 -16.43
C ALA A 47 19.21 18.52 -16.46
N LYS A 48 19.80 18.32 -17.65
CA LYS A 48 20.95 17.41 -17.81
C LYS A 48 22.13 17.76 -16.90
N LYS A 49 22.33 19.05 -16.60
CA LYS A 49 23.41 19.54 -15.72
C LYS A 49 23.25 19.11 -14.26
N ASP A 50 22.01 18.92 -13.80
CA ASP A 50 21.69 18.60 -12.41
C ASP A 50 21.41 17.10 -12.22
N ARG A 51 21.37 16.33 -13.31
CA ARG A 51 20.97 14.92 -13.32
C ARG A 51 21.76 14.05 -12.34
N GLU A 52 23.09 14.14 -12.37
CA GLU A 52 23.96 13.34 -11.50
C GLU A 52 23.73 13.65 -10.02
N LYS A 53 23.57 14.93 -9.68
CA LYS A 53 23.26 15.38 -8.32
C LYS A 53 21.90 14.82 -7.85
N MET A 54 20.90 14.84 -8.73
CA MET A 54 19.56 14.33 -8.41
C MET A 54 19.55 12.80 -8.28
N GLU A 55 20.25 12.07 -9.15
CA GLU A 55 20.41 10.62 -9.05
C GLU A 55 21.11 10.21 -7.74
N LEU A 56 22.14 10.97 -7.33
CA LEU A 56 22.82 10.75 -6.05
C LEU A 56 21.87 10.98 -4.86
N GLN A 57 21.07 12.03 -4.92
CA GLN A 57 20.08 12.33 -3.89
C GLN A 57 19.01 11.25 -3.80
N ASP A 58 18.39 10.86 -4.91
CA ASP A 58 17.39 9.79 -4.94
C ASP A 58 17.97 8.47 -4.42
N SER A 59 19.22 8.16 -4.77
CA SER A 59 19.92 6.97 -4.26
C SER A 59 20.09 7.00 -2.74
N HIS A 60 20.46 8.17 -2.19
CA HIS A 60 20.58 8.36 -0.76
C HIS A 60 19.23 8.24 -0.03
N GLU A 61 18.18 8.87 -0.55
CA GLU A 61 16.82 8.82 -0.01
C GLU A 61 16.26 7.39 -0.06
N ASN A 62 16.42 6.68 -1.17
CA ASN A 62 16.01 5.28 -1.30
C ASN A 62 16.77 4.36 -0.31
N LYS A 63 18.07 4.58 -0.12
CA LYS A 63 18.86 3.82 0.85
C LYS A 63 18.38 4.07 2.29
N LEU A 64 18.05 5.33 2.61
CA LEU A 64 17.50 5.71 3.91
C LEU A 64 16.14 5.03 4.14
N LEU A 65 15.24 5.06 3.14
CA LEU A 65 13.95 4.36 3.21
C LEU A 65 14.12 2.86 3.47
N MET A 66 15.05 2.20 2.77
CA MET A 66 15.33 0.78 2.99
C MET A 66 15.90 0.50 4.39
N MET A 67 16.69 1.42 4.95
CA MET A 67 17.26 1.27 6.29
C MET A 67 16.19 1.44 7.39
N LEU A 68 15.25 2.37 7.19
CA LEU A 68 14.19 2.67 8.15
C LEU A 68 12.99 1.73 8.05
N THR A 69 12.79 1.08 6.90
CA THR A 69 11.71 0.11 6.73
C THR A 69 12.04 -1.17 7.50
N PRO A 70 11.24 -1.55 8.52
CA PRO A 70 11.48 -2.78 9.27
C PRO A 70 11.43 -3.99 8.34
N MET A 71 12.43 -4.88 8.44
CA MET A 71 12.40 -6.14 7.73
C MET A 71 11.33 -7.04 8.36
N LEU A 72 10.28 -7.35 7.60
CA LEU A 72 9.28 -8.33 8.00
C LEU A 72 9.91 -9.73 8.05
N LYS A 73 9.75 -10.41 9.18
CA LYS A 73 10.17 -11.80 9.36
C LYS A 73 9.07 -12.72 8.83
N ILE A 74 9.45 -13.96 8.52
CA ILE A 74 8.48 -15.01 8.13
C ILE A 74 7.38 -15.18 9.19
N GLY A 75 7.72 -15.01 10.47
CA GLY A 75 6.76 -15.06 11.57
C GLY A 75 5.74 -13.93 11.55
N ASP A 76 6.10 -12.75 11.04
CA ASP A 76 5.18 -11.62 10.89
C ASP A 76 4.18 -11.86 9.75
N CYS A 77 4.51 -12.72 8.79
CA CYS A 77 3.69 -13.08 7.62
C CYS A 77 3.17 -14.53 7.69
N ALA A 78 3.08 -15.12 8.88
CA ALA A 78 2.83 -16.54 9.06
C ALA A 78 1.51 -16.98 8.41
N GLY A 79 0.45 -16.17 8.50
CA GLY A 79 -0.86 -16.46 7.93
C GLY A 79 -0.83 -16.72 6.43
N GLY A 80 -0.02 -15.97 5.67
CA GLY A 80 0.09 -16.16 4.22
C GLY A 80 1.02 -17.29 3.79
N HIS A 81 1.88 -17.77 4.69
CA HIS A 81 2.75 -18.93 4.45
C HIS A 81 2.11 -20.28 4.81
N ARG A 82 0.89 -20.29 5.37
CA ARG A 82 0.11 -21.51 5.61
C ARG A 82 -0.12 -22.26 4.29
N MET A 83 -0.14 -23.60 4.35
CA MET A 83 -0.19 -24.46 3.16
C MET A 83 -1.41 -24.16 2.27
N GLU A 84 -2.55 -23.91 2.90
CA GLU A 84 -3.83 -23.56 2.28
C GLU A 84 -3.85 -22.16 1.64
N ASN A 85 -2.94 -21.26 2.03
CA ASN A 85 -2.88 -19.87 1.56
C ASN A 85 -1.76 -19.62 0.56
N ARG A 86 -0.73 -20.48 0.54
CA ARG A 86 0.46 -20.31 -0.31
C ARG A 86 0.12 -20.20 -1.79
N SER A 87 -0.87 -20.94 -2.27
CA SER A 87 -1.33 -20.89 -3.66
C SER A 87 -2.07 -19.59 -3.99
N LYS A 88 -2.63 -18.89 -3.00
CA LYS A 88 -3.39 -17.63 -3.16
C LYS A 88 -2.47 -16.41 -3.34
N ASN A 89 -1.17 -16.55 -3.13
CA ASN A 89 -0.17 -15.51 -3.40
C ASN A 89 0.36 -15.62 -4.83
N ARG A 90 0.66 -14.49 -5.48
CA ARG A 90 1.36 -14.48 -6.77
C ARG A 90 2.86 -14.73 -6.62
N ASP A 91 3.46 -14.16 -5.59
CA ASP A 91 4.87 -14.37 -5.22
C ASP A 91 4.94 -14.82 -3.75
N VAL A 92 5.71 -15.88 -3.48
CA VAL A 92 5.92 -16.40 -2.13
C VAL A 92 6.77 -15.46 -1.26
N MET A 93 7.53 -14.56 -1.88
CA MET A 93 8.34 -13.56 -1.19
C MET A 93 7.57 -12.28 -0.89
N VAL A 94 6.37 -12.11 -1.47
CA VAL A 94 5.53 -10.92 -1.29
C VAL A 94 4.24 -11.34 -0.60
N VAL A 95 4.30 -11.43 0.72
CA VAL A 95 3.20 -11.89 1.58
C VAL A 95 2.91 -10.81 2.63
N PRO A 96 1.63 -10.46 2.86
CA PRO A 96 1.28 -9.39 3.79
C PRO A 96 1.62 -9.79 5.23
N PRO A 97 2.06 -8.84 6.07
CA PRO A 97 2.17 -9.09 7.50
C PRO A 97 0.78 -9.26 8.12
N ASP A 98 0.67 -10.19 9.06
CA ASP A 98 -0.61 -10.58 9.68
C ASP A 98 -1.28 -9.41 10.41
N HIS A 99 -0.51 -8.46 10.95
CA HIS A 99 -1.03 -7.30 11.68
C HIS A 99 -1.66 -6.22 10.78
N ALA A 100 -1.33 -6.18 9.48
CA ALA A 100 -1.86 -5.19 8.54
C ALA A 100 -2.79 -5.81 7.48
N ARG A 101 -3.05 -7.12 7.56
CA ARG A 101 -3.84 -7.84 6.57
C ARG A 101 -5.34 -7.71 6.87
N PRO A 102 -6.18 -7.39 5.87
CA PRO A 102 -7.63 -7.40 6.04
C PRO A 102 -8.15 -8.84 6.24
N TYR A 103 -9.20 -8.97 7.05
CA TYR A 103 -9.88 -10.24 7.30
C TYR A 103 -11.19 -10.30 6.54
N LEU A 104 -11.38 -11.38 5.78
CA LEU A 104 -12.63 -11.64 5.07
C LEU A 104 -13.63 -12.30 6.02
N GLN A 105 -14.76 -11.63 6.25
CA GLN A 105 -15.82 -12.00 7.18
C GLN A 105 -17.04 -12.59 6.46
N THR A 106 -17.40 -12.09 5.27
CA THR A 106 -18.57 -12.58 4.53
C THR A 106 -18.25 -13.91 3.84
N LEU A 107 -18.79 -14.99 4.40
CA LEU A 107 -18.61 -16.36 3.94
C LEU A 107 -19.52 -16.67 2.74
N HIS A 108 -18.95 -17.32 1.72
CA HIS A 108 -19.70 -18.07 0.72
C HIS A 108 -19.36 -19.57 0.86
N GLY A 109 -20.23 -20.36 1.47
CA GLY A 109 -20.15 -21.84 1.49
C GLY A 109 -19.32 -22.48 2.62
N GLU A 110 -19.37 -23.82 2.69
CA GLU A 110 -18.88 -24.69 3.79
C GLU A 110 -17.36 -24.72 4.02
N SER A 111 -16.56 -24.04 3.19
CA SER A 111 -15.09 -24.05 3.28
C SER A 111 -14.59 -22.99 4.27
N LYS A 112 -13.89 -23.40 5.33
CA LYS A 112 -13.27 -22.52 6.35
C LYS A 112 -12.07 -21.69 5.83
N ASP A 113 -11.76 -21.79 4.54
CA ASP A 113 -10.48 -21.38 3.98
C ASP A 113 -10.50 -19.97 3.34
N TYR A 114 -11.58 -19.20 3.47
CA TYR A 114 -11.73 -17.91 2.76
C TYR A 114 -11.27 -16.67 3.56
N THR A 115 -10.74 -16.79 4.77
CA THR A 115 -10.36 -15.60 5.58
C THR A 115 -9.08 -14.91 5.11
N TYR A 116 -8.38 -15.47 4.12
CA TYR A 116 -7.10 -14.99 3.61
C TYR A 116 -7.19 -14.42 2.20
N ILE A 117 -6.63 -13.23 2.03
CA ILE A 117 -6.28 -12.62 0.75
C ILE A 117 -4.93 -11.90 0.89
N ASN A 118 -4.14 -11.87 -0.19
CA ASN A 118 -2.90 -11.12 -0.24
C ASN A 118 -3.19 -9.63 -0.44
N ALA A 119 -3.46 -8.96 0.67
CA ALA A 119 -3.72 -7.53 0.73
C ALA A 119 -3.20 -6.95 2.04
N VAL A 120 -3.01 -5.63 2.07
CA VAL A 120 -2.67 -4.86 3.27
C VAL A 120 -3.57 -3.63 3.37
N GLU A 121 -4.01 -3.32 4.58
CA GLU A 121 -4.60 -2.02 4.91
C GLU A 121 -3.47 -1.00 5.07
N VAL A 122 -3.68 0.17 4.47
CA VAL A 122 -2.71 1.27 4.46
C VAL A 122 -3.40 2.53 4.93
N ASP A 123 -2.75 3.23 5.83
CA ASP A 123 -3.20 4.52 6.32
C ASP A 123 -3.19 5.55 5.19
N GLY A 124 -4.21 6.39 5.17
CA GLY A 124 -4.23 7.56 4.31
C GLY A 124 -3.80 8.82 5.05
N PHE A 125 -3.95 9.95 4.38
CA PHE A 125 -3.53 11.24 4.94
C PHE A 125 -4.41 11.65 6.14
N THR A 126 -5.70 11.30 6.11
CA THR A 126 -6.67 11.76 7.12
C THR A 126 -7.24 10.65 7.99
N ARG A 127 -7.16 9.39 7.53
CA ARG A 127 -7.81 8.25 8.18
C ARG A 127 -6.88 7.05 8.22
N LYS A 128 -6.93 6.31 9.33
CA LYS A 128 -6.33 4.98 9.46
C LYS A 128 -7.06 3.99 8.54
N SER A 129 -6.33 3.00 8.00
CA SER A 129 -6.87 1.98 7.08
C SER A 129 -7.72 2.56 5.95
N GLU A 130 -7.30 3.68 5.36
CA GLU A 130 -8.05 4.38 4.31
C GLU A 130 -7.97 3.67 2.95
N TYR A 131 -6.87 2.97 2.70
CA TYR A 131 -6.61 2.27 1.46
C TYR A 131 -6.39 0.78 1.72
N ILE A 132 -6.72 -0.02 0.72
CA ILE A 132 -6.34 -1.43 0.68
C ILE A 132 -5.48 -1.64 -0.57
N VAL A 133 -4.26 -2.11 -0.36
CA VAL A 133 -3.32 -2.47 -1.43
C VAL A 133 -3.33 -3.98 -1.56
N THR A 134 -3.66 -4.47 -2.74
CA THR A 134 -3.76 -5.90 -3.05
C THR A 134 -3.08 -6.21 -4.38
N GLU A 135 -2.59 -7.43 -4.54
CA GLU A 135 -2.25 -7.94 -5.87
C GLU A 135 -3.51 -8.02 -6.76
N TRP A 136 -3.32 -7.96 -8.08
CA TRP A 136 -4.43 -8.21 -9.01
C TRP A 136 -4.95 -9.65 -8.82
N PRO A 137 -6.28 -9.87 -8.69
CA PRO A 137 -6.83 -11.17 -8.36
C PRO A 137 -6.41 -12.25 -9.37
N LYS A 138 -6.06 -13.41 -8.84
CA LYS A 138 -5.85 -14.66 -9.60
C LYS A 138 -7.20 -15.32 -9.81
N GLN A 139 -7.29 -16.25 -10.78
CA GLN A 139 -8.53 -16.98 -11.07
C GLN A 139 -9.19 -17.59 -9.81
N GLN A 140 -8.38 -18.15 -8.91
CA GLN A 140 -8.82 -18.79 -7.68
C GLN A 140 -9.08 -17.83 -6.50
N THR A 141 -8.80 -16.53 -6.65
CA THR A 141 -8.98 -15.51 -5.59
C THR A 141 -9.97 -14.41 -6.00
N ILE A 142 -10.69 -14.59 -7.11
CA ILE A 142 -11.73 -13.68 -7.60
C ILE A 142 -12.81 -13.49 -6.53
N ASP A 143 -13.29 -14.58 -5.93
CA ASP A 143 -14.35 -14.51 -4.93
C ASP A 143 -13.85 -13.78 -3.66
N SER A 144 -12.65 -14.12 -3.19
CA SER A 144 -12.01 -13.43 -2.06
C SER A 144 -11.81 -11.93 -2.32
N PHE A 145 -11.49 -11.53 -3.55
CA PHE A 145 -11.35 -10.13 -3.94
C PHE A 145 -12.68 -9.38 -3.86
N TRP A 146 -13.77 -10.01 -4.27
CA TRP A 146 -15.09 -9.40 -4.13
C TRP A 146 -15.60 -9.37 -2.69
N THR A 147 -15.33 -10.42 -1.92
CA THR A 147 -15.57 -10.41 -0.47
C THR A 147 -14.79 -9.28 0.19
N LEU A 148 -13.52 -9.06 -0.17
CA LEU A 148 -12.71 -7.94 0.34
C LEU A 148 -13.38 -6.59 0.07
N ILE A 149 -13.82 -6.37 -1.17
CA ILE A 149 -14.49 -5.13 -1.56
C ILE A 149 -15.79 -4.92 -0.77
N PHE A 150 -16.56 -5.98 -0.61
CA PHE A 150 -17.83 -5.93 0.11
C PHE A 150 -17.62 -5.67 1.61
N ASP A 151 -16.79 -6.49 2.27
CA ASP A 151 -16.55 -6.43 3.71
C ASP A 151 -15.95 -5.09 4.14
N HIS A 152 -15.04 -4.54 3.33
CA HIS A 152 -14.38 -3.27 3.61
C HIS A 152 -15.08 -2.07 2.96
N SER A 153 -16.29 -2.26 2.42
CA SER A 153 -17.09 -1.18 1.81
C SER A 153 -16.30 -0.33 0.81
N ALA A 154 -15.51 -0.99 -0.06
CA ALA A 154 -14.68 -0.30 -1.03
C ALA A 154 -15.54 0.19 -2.22
N HIS A 155 -15.57 1.51 -2.42
CA HIS A 155 -16.38 2.15 -3.47
C HIS A 155 -15.61 2.42 -4.76
N THR A 156 -14.29 2.25 -4.75
CA THR A 156 -13.43 2.57 -5.90
C THR A 156 -12.30 1.58 -5.98
N VAL A 157 -12.07 1.04 -7.19
CA VAL A 157 -10.97 0.13 -7.49
C VAL A 157 -10.07 0.79 -8.51
N ILE A 158 -8.80 0.95 -8.17
CA ILE A 158 -7.79 1.51 -9.05
C ILE A 158 -6.89 0.39 -9.54
N ASN A 159 -6.86 0.17 -10.84
CA ASN A 159 -5.97 -0.80 -11.47
C ASN A 159 -4.73 -0.08 -12.04
N LEU A 160 -3.57 -0.37 -11.46
CA LEU A 160 -2.26 0.17 -11.85
C LEU A 160 -1.47 -0.76 -12.78
N THR A 161 -2.03 -1.91 -13.17
CA THR A 161 -1.36 -2.84 -14.09
C THR A 161 -1.28 -2.26 -15.51
N ASN A 162 -0.13 -2.43 -16.16
CA ASN A 162 0.11 -1.99 -17.54
C ASN A 162 0.04 -3.16 -18.54
N ASP A 163 -0.71 -4.22 -18.21
CA ASP A 163 -0.82 -5.39 -19.07
C ASP A 163 -2.10 -5.31 -19.94
N PRO A 164 -1.97 -5.15 -21.27
CA PRO A 164 -3.13 -5.13 -22.17
C PRO A 164 -3.85 -6.48 -22.27
N LYS A 165 -3.21 -7.59 -21.84
CA LYS A 165 -3.84 -8.93 -21.73
C LYS A 165 -4.49 -9.16 -20.37
N SER A 166 -4.13 -8.37 -19.37
CA SER A 166 -4.99 -8.07 -18.23
C SER A 166 -6.14 -7.21 -18.76
N LYS A 167 -6.92 -7.80 -19.69
CA LYS A 167 -8.30 -7.44 -19.90
C LYS A 167 -8.81 -7.22 -18.51
N VAL A 168 -9.49 -6.09 -18.29
CA VAL A 168 -10.43 -5.98 -17.20
C VAL A 168 -11.21 -7.27 -17.28
N ILE A 169 -10.85 -8.25 -16.44
CA ILE A 169 -11.75 -9.32 -16.09
C ILE A 169 -12.85 -8.43 -15.54
N VAL A 170 -13.90 -8.25 -16.32
CA VAL A 170 -15.14 -7.75 -15.75
C VAL A 170 -15.39 -8.84 -14.74
N VAL A 171 -14.97 -8.59 -13.50
CA VAL A 171 -14.99 -9.58 -12.45
C VAL A 171 -16.46 -9.63 -12.12
N HIS A 172 -17.26 -10.23 -13.00
CA HIS A 172 -18.68 -10.29 -12.84
C HIS A 172 -18.87 -11.34 -11.76
N SER A 173 -19.06 -10.90 -10.52
CA SER A 173 -19.66 -11.79 -9.54
C SER A 173 -21.10 -11.99 -10.01
N SER A 174 -21.36 -13.13 -10.66
CA SER A 174 -22.72 -13.60 -10.94
C SER A 174 -23.53 -13.88 -9.67
N ALA A 175 -22.91 -13.75 -8.48
CA ALA A 175 -23.48 -14.01 -7.17
C ALA A 175 -23.68 -12.75 -6.31
N LEU A 176 -23.17 -11.58 -6.72
CA LEU A 176 -23.38 -10.33 -5.97
C LEU A 176 -24.44 -9.46 -6.64
N ASP A 177 -25.38 -9.01 -5.82
CA ASP A 177 -26.53 -8.21 -6.18
C ASP A 177 -26.17 -7.08 -7.18
N PRO A 178 -26.89 -6.90 -8.30
CA PRO A 178 -26.65 -5.84 -9.29
C PRO A 178 -26.59 -4.41 -8.73
N PHE A 179 -26.97 -4.19 -7.46
CA PHE A 179 -26.76 -2.92 -6.76
C PHE A 179 -25.29 -2.64 -6.38
N ILE A 180 -24.49 -3.64 -5.99
CA ILE A 180 -23.10 -3.44 -5.53
C ILE A 180 -22.18 -3.01 -6.69
N CYS A 181 -22.30 -3.67 -7.84
CA CYS A 181 -21.49 -3.36 -9.03
C CYS A 181 -21.77 -1.97 -9.63
N ARG A 182 -22.91 -1.33 -9.34
CA ARG A 182 -23.27 -0.02 -9.92
C ARG A 182 -22.52 1.16 -9.30
N PHE A 183 -21.95 1.02 -8.10
CA PHE A 183 -21.28 2.11 -7.40
C PHE A 183 -19.76 2.07 -7.48
N ILE A 184 -19.18 0.98 -7.99
CA ILE A 184 -17.73 0.82 -8.03
C ILE A 184 -17.16 1.48 -9.27
N ARG A 185 -16.44 2.59 -9.06
CA ARG A 185 -15.64 3.20 -10.13
C ARG A 185 -14.36 2.39 -10.31
N THR A 186 -14.17 1.85 -11.51
CA THR A 186 -12.89 1.25 -11.91
C THR A 186 -12.08 2.27 -12.69
N LEU A 187 -10.94 2.69 -12.15
CA LEU A 187 -9.99 3.56 -12.82
C LEU A 187 -8.82 2.72 -13.32
N SER A 188 -8.54 2.75 -14.62
CA SER A 188 -7.39 2.07 -15.23
C SER A 188 -6.44 3.12 -15.81
N THR A 189 -5.15 2.99 -15.51
CA THR A 189 -4.11 3.89 -16.05
C THR A 189 -3.66 3.54 -17.46
N GLN A 190 -4.38 2.65 -18.18
CA GLN A 190 -4.11 2.35 -19.58
C GLN A 190 -4.26 3.62 -20.42
N LYS A 191 -3.15 4.31 -20.69
CA LYS A 191 -3.09 5.33 -21.74
C LYS A 191 -3.48 4.64 -23.04
N ALA A 192 -4.61 5.03 -23.62
CA ALA A 192 -4.91 4.76 -25.02
C ALA A 192 -3.79 5.39 -25.85
N SER A 193 -2.80 4.58 -26.22
CA SER A 193 -1.75 4.98 -27.13
C SER A 193 -2.34 5.12 -28.53
N LYS A 194 -2.81 6.33 -28.87
CA LYS A 194 -2.28 7.14 -29.97
C LYS A 194 -3.15 8.38 -30.19
N THR A 195 -2.43 9.49 -30.38
CA THR A 195 -2.82 10.77 -30.99
C THR A 195 -3.42 11.84 -30.06
N THR A 196 -2.58 12.87 -29.86
CA THR A 196 -2.90 14.29 -29.60
C THR A 196 -3.60 14.71 -28.30
N ASP A 197 -2.86 15.57 -27.60
CA ASP A 197 -3.29 16.70 -26.77
C ASP A 197 -3.77 16.50 -25.31
N ARG A 198 -2.91 17.06 -24.44
CA ARG A 198 -3.19 17.68 -23.13
C ARG A 198 -4.21 16.98 -22.22
N LEU A 199 -3.70 16.20 -21.28
CA LEU A 199 -4.40 15.97 -20.01
C LEU A 199 -3.63 16.66 -18.87
N LEU A 200 -4.14 17.85 -18.55
CA LEU A 200 -3.97 18.50 -17.25
C LEU A 200 -4.74 17.66 -16.22
N TRP A 201 -4.06 17.16 -15.20
CA TRP A 201 -4.73 16.82 -13.95
C TRP A 201 -4.93 18.14 -13.20
N LYS A 202 -6.16 18.65 -13.16
CA LYS A 202 -6.55 19.66 -12.17
C LYS A 202 -7.08 18.91 -10.95
N PHE A 203 -6.51 19.22 -9.77
CA PHE A 203 -7.16 18.99 -8.49
C PHE A 203 -8.44 19.83 -8.40
#